data_AF-A0A8B7Z8D1-F1
#
_entry.id   AF-A0A8B7Z8D1-F1
#
_cell.length_a   1.000
_cell.length_b   1.000
_cell.length_c   1.000
_cell.angle_alpha   90.00
_cell.angle_beta   90.00
_cell.angle_gamma   90.00
#
_symmetry.space_group_name_H-M   'P 1'
#
loop_
_entity.id
_entity.type
_entity.pdbx_description
1 polymer ?
#
loop_
_entity_poly.entity_id
_entity_poly.type
_entity_poly.pdbx_seq_one_letter_code
_entity_poly.pdbx_strand_id
1 'polypeptide(L)'
;MLVGQGLSMWIGGYLERKLGVRVAVLIGGWTMSLGVLLSFFTIKHSFTLMALTYGVLQGIGIGIAYAPPLVCAMNWMPKRKGLVNGLVVAGFGGGAFFFDQIQTAFINPQNLDANVSLPNYPDEKYFQEHSLLQRVPTSFLLCGGCYALLQLIGCLLMSGPPDSNNLKSQDQKCLISKPEHQNLNSASAASDTCSSDGEDSSHDIPPKPTATLLELDDKSSGLNLTTKEIVKTRAFWTLWATFLANGQTIVFISTLYKAYGLSFISDDRLLSLVGSVSAIFNASGRLFWGYIADVYSYQVAMTSLCCCMSALMLSFIATPQGGEVMFFIWICFIFFTFSGNFSLFPTVTARSFGVNYVGTNYGLLFTSQAITGPVGVLLSSTLSDIIGWFGMFTMIAAFAFFGAILTVTFNMKRLNGSAI
;
A
#
# COMPACT_ATOMS: atom_id res chain seq x y z
N MET A 1 12.85 1.94 8.09
CA MET A 1 12.14 1.50 6.88
C MET A 1 10.94 2.38 6.56
N LEU A 2 9.86 2.37 7.35
CA LEU A 2 8.60 3.12 7.07
C LEU A 2 8.81 4.62 6.83
N VAL A 3 9.70 5.26 7.59
CA VAL A 3 10.06 6.69 7.39
C VAL A 3 10.63 6.92 5.98
N GLY A 4 11.63 6.11 5.58
CA GLY A 4 12.23 6.21 4.25
C GLY A 4 11.22 5.94 3.13
N GLN A 5 10.34 4.97 3.32
CA GLN A 5 9.26 4.65 2.38
C GLN A 5 8.27 5.81 2.24
N GLY A 6 7.76 6.34 3.36
CA GLY A 6 6.74 7.39 3.31
C GLY A 6 7.22 8.72 2.78
N LEU A 7 8.49 9.09 3.01
CA LEU A 7 9.05 10.32 2.47
C LEU A 7 9.40 10.22 0.98
N SER A 8 9.72 9.03 0.48
CA SER A 8 10.17 8.83 -0.90
C SER A 8 9.05 8.44 -1.87
N MET A 9 7.90 8.01 -1.38
CA MET A 9 6.83 7.49 -2.25
C MET A 9 6.26 8.52 -3.23
N TRP A 10 6.18 9.79 -2.83
CA TRP A 10 5.81 10.87 -3.74
C TRP A 10 6.81 11.02 -4.91
N ILE A 11 8.09 10.67 -4.69
CA ILE A 11 9.19 10.78 -5.66
C ILE A 11 8.95 9.69 -6.72
N GLY A 12 8.57 8.48 -6.29
CA GLY A 12 8.20 7.39 -7.17
C GLY A 12 7.12 7.78 -8.17
N GLY A 13 6.02 8.36 -7.70
CA GLY A 13 4.95 8.86 -8.58
C GLY A 13 5.41 10.00 -9.50
N TYR A 14 6.27 10.90 -9.02
CA TYR A 14 6.82 11.97 -9.85
C TYR A 14 7.74 11.43 -10.97
N LEU A 15 8.60 10.47 -10.65
CA LEU A 15 9.50 9.80 -11.60
C LEU A 15 8.71 8.99 -12.63
N GLU A 16 7.67 8.27 -12.20
CA GLU A 16 6.79 7.52 -13.09
C GLU A 16 6.15 8.42 -14.16
N ARG A 17 5.65 9.60 -13.76
CA ARG A 17 5.08 10.54 -14.72
C ARG A 17 6.11 11.12 -15.70
N LYS A 18 7.32 11.42 -15.22
CA LYS A 18 8.38 12.06 -16.03
C LYS A 18 9.17 11.11 -16.92
N LEU A 19 9.54 9.96 -16.39
CA LEU A 19 10.47 9.00 -17.01
C LEU A 19 9.78 7.69 -17.42
N GLY A 20 8.51 7.52 -17.06
CA GLY A 20 7.75 6.30 -17.32
C GLY A 20 7.84 5.28 -16.18
N VAL A 21 6.90 4.34 -16.18
CA VAL A 21 6.72 3.33 -15.14
C VAL A 21 7.96 2.44 -14.98
N ARG A 22 8.54 1.95 -16.09
CA ARG A 22 9.70 1.03 -16.08
C ARG A 22 10.93 1.66 -15.41
N VAL A 23 11.28 2.89 -15.80
CA VAL A 23 12.45 3.59 -15.27
C VAL A 23 12.28 3.88 -13.78
N ALA A 24 11.11 4.33 -13.36
CA ALA A 24 10.83 4.59 -11.94
C ALA A 24 10.97 3.31 -11.08
N VAL A 25 10.44 2.19 -11.56
CA VAL A 25 10.51 0.88 -10.88
C VAL A 25 11.94 0.34 -10.85
N LEU A 26 12.75 0.54 -11.89
CA LEU A 26 14.17 0.17 -11.88
C LEU A 26 14.94 1.00 -10.85
N ILE A 27 14.80 2.33 -10.86
CA ILE A 27 15.49 3.21 -9.91
C ILE A 27 15.16 2.80 -8.48
N GLY A 28 13.87 2.65 -8.15
CA GLY A 28 13.44 2.29 -6.81
C GLY A 28 13.91 0.89 -6.40
N GLY A 29 13.72 -0.11 -7.26
CA GLY A 29 14.05 -1.49 -6.90
C GLY A 29 15.55 -1.78 -6.84
N TRP A 30 16.37 -1.12 -7.67
CA TRP A 30 17.83 -1.19 -7.53
C TRP A 30 18.33 -0.44 -6.29
N THR A 31 17.73 0.70 -5.96
CA THR A 31 18.01 1.41 -4.69
C THR A 31 17.68 0.52 -3.48
N MET A 32 16.53 -0.16 -3.52
CA MET A 32 16.13 -1.12 -2.49
C MET A 32 17.13 -2.27 -2.38
N SER A 33 17.46 -2.90 -3.51
CA SER A 33 18.37 -4.05 -3.55
C SER A 33 19.78 -3.67 -3.08
N LEU A 34 20.27 -2.49 -3.49
CA LEU A 34 21.54 -1.95 -3.03
C LEU A 34 21.54 -1.71 -1.51
N GLY A 35 20.45 -1.17 -0.95
CA GLY A 35 20.29 -1.00 0.48
C GLY A 35 20.48 -2.32 1.25
N VAL A 36 19.88 -3.40 0.75
CA VAL A 36 20.00 -4.75 1.33
C VAL A 36 21.40 -5.34 1.12
N LEU A 37 21.98 -5.21 -0.07
CA LEU A 37 23.33 -5.73 -0.35
C LEU A 37 24.40 -5.05 0.52
N LEU A 38 24.29 -3.74 0.72
CA LEU A 38 25.20 -3.00 1.61
C LEU A 38 25.06 -3.43 3.07
N SER A 39 23.90 -3.95 3.48
CA SER A 39 23.68 -4.46 4.84
C SER A 39 24.61 -5.61 5.22
N PHE A 40 25.08 -6.41 4.25
CA PHE A 40 26.09 -7.44 4.47
C PHE A 40 27.37 -6.89 5.13
N PHE A 41 27.79 -5.69 4.71
CA PHE A 41 28.97 -5.04 5.26
C PHE A 41 28.63 -4.32 6.56
N THR A 42 27.55 -3.53 6.57
CA THR A 42 27.25 -2.64 7.70
C THR A 42 26.82 -3.35 8.97
N ILE A 43 26.20 -4.53 8.87
CA ILE A 43 25.79 -5.32 10.05
C ILE A 43 26.98 -5.70 10.94
N LYS A 44 28.18 -5.83 10.36
CA LYS A 44 29.41 -6.18 11.08
C LYS A 44 30.11 -4.98 11.74
N HIS A 45 29.74 -3.76 11.35
CA HIS A 45 30.44 -2.54 11.76
C HIS A 45 29.68 -1.73 12.80
N SER A 46 28.40 -1.44 12.57
CA SER A 46 27.63 -0.56 13.44
C SER A 46 26.13 -0.67 13.19
N PHE A 47 25.34 -0.62 14.28
CA PHE A 47 23.89 -0.48 14.21
C PHE A 47 23.47 0.75 13.40
N THR A 48 24.14 1.89 13.57
CA THR A 48 23.79 3.13 12.84
C THR A 48 23.95 2.96 11.33
N LEU A 49 25.04 2.34 10.89
CA LEU A 49 25.27 2.06 9.47
C LEU A 49 24.23 1.08 8.92
N MET A 50 23.87 0.06 9.71
CA MET A 50 22.81 -0.88 9.37
C MET A 50 21.45 -0.20 9.27
N ALA A 51 21.14 0.71 10.18
CA ALA A 51 19.90 1.49 10.15
C ALA A 51 19.84 2.42 8.91
N LEU A 52 20.98 2.95 8.46
CA LEU A 52 21.04 3.76 7.24
C LEU A 52 20.84 2.90 5.98
N THR A 53 21.51 1.75 5.86
CA THR A 53 21.41 0.90 4.66
C THR A 53 20.10 0.12 4.61
N TYR A 54 19.83 -0.71 5.61
CA TYR A 54 18.64 -1.56 5.67
C TYR A 54 17.39 -0.76 6.05
N GLY A 55 17.52 0.26 6.88
CA GLY A 55 16.38 1.05 7.33
C GLY A 55 15.99 2.17 6.37
N VAL A 56 16.92 3.06 6.02
CA VAL A 56 16.61 4.28 5.24
C VAL A 56 16.70 4.01 3.74
N LEU A 57 17.85 3.52 3.25
CA LEU A 57 18.08 3.35 1.81
C LEU A 57 17.15 2.31 1.20
N GLN A 58 16.97 1.15 1.85
CA GLN A 58 15.96 0.17 1.44
C GLN A 58 14.55 0.79 1.42
N GLY A 59 14.19 1.54 2.47
CA GLY A 59 12.90 2.21 2.57
C GLY A 59 12.66 3.19 1.43
N ILE A 60 13.67 3.99 1.07
CA ILE A 60 13.62 4.92 -0.07
C ILE A 60 13.35 4.16 -1.38
N GLY A 61 14.07 3.07 -1.60
CA GLY A 61 13.89 2.24 -2.79
C GLY A 61 12.47 1.67 -2.90
N ILE A 62 11.92 1.17 -1.79
CA ILE A 62 10.55 0.66 -1.72
C ILE A 62 9.55 1.77 -2.03
N GLY A 63 9.69 2.95 -1.42
CA GLY A 63 8.78 4.07 -1.67
C GLY A 63 8.76 4.47 -3.14
N ILE A 64 9.93 4.59 -3.78
CA ILE A 64 10.03 4.93 -5.21
C ILE A 64 9.36 3.86 -6.09
N ALA A 65 9.56 2.57 -5.79
CA ALA A 65 9.06 1.46 -6.60
C ALA A 65 7.59 1.09 -6.34
N TYR A 66 6.98 1.54 -5.23
CA TYR A 66 5.66 1.07 -4.80
C TYR A 66 4.51 1.59 -5.66
N ALA A 67 4.46 2.91 -5.91
CA ALA A 67 3.33 3.53 -6.61
C ALA A 67 3.20 3.16 -8.10
N PRO A 68 4.28 3.10 -8.90
CA PRO A 68 4.17 2.94 -10.35
C PRO A 68 3.43 1.68 -10.83
N PRO A 69 3.66 0.46 -10.27
CA PRO A 69 2.91 -0.73 -10.67
C PRO A 69 1.40 -0.62 -10.40
N LEU A 70 1.00 0.04 -9.32
CA LEU A 70 -0.40 0.27 -8.97
C LEU A 70 -1.07 1.19 -9.99
N VAL A 71 -0.41 2.30 -10.33
CA VAL A 71 -0.91 3.24 -11.34
C VAL A 71 -1.09 2.53 -12.68
N CYS A 72 -0.09 1.77 -13.10
CA CYS A 72 -0.13 0.99 -14.32
C CYS A 72 -1.33 0.02 -14.34
N ALA A 73 -1.51 -0.75 -13.27
CA ALA A 73 -2.58 -1.75 -13.18
C ALA A 73 -3.98 -1.12 -13.18
N MET A 74 -4.18 0.00 -12.47
CA MET A 74 -5.44 0.75 -12.49
C MET A 74 -5.80 1.31 -13.86
N ASN A 75 -4.78 1.68 -14.66
CA ASN A 75 -4.99 2.16 -16.02
C ASN A 75 -5.40 1.03 -16.99
N TRP A 76 -5.00 -0.21 -16.72
CA TRP A 76 -5.45 -1.39 -17.48
C TRP A 76 -6.88 -1.81 -17.15
N MET A 77 -7.33 -1.61 -15.91
CA MET A 77 -8.65 -2.06 -15.43
C MET A 77 -9.39 -0.95 -14.67
N PRO A 78 -9.92 0.06 -15.38
CA PRO A 78 -10.49 1.27 -14.76
C PRO A 78 -11.73 1.01 -13.88
N LYS A 79 -12.59 0.03 -14.21
CA LYS A 79 -13.78 -0.31 -13.39
C LYS A 79 -13.46 -1.08 -12.11
N ARG A 80 -12.34 -1.83 -12.09
CA ARG A 80 -11.98 -2.77 -11.01
C ARG A 80 -10.68 -2.37 -10.31
N LYS A 81 -10.50 -1.07 -10.08
CA LYS A 81 -9.28 -0.51 -9.46
C LYS A 81 -8.97 -1.14 -8.10
N GLY A 82 -9.99 -1.41 -7.28
CA GLY A 82 -9.84 -1.99 -5.96
C GLY A 82 -9.29 -3.42 -6.01
N LEU A 83 -9.94 -4.30 -6.77
CA LEU A 83 -9.54 -5.70 -6.93
C LEU A 83 -8.15 -5.80 -7.55
N VAL A 84 -7.84 -4.97 -8.54
CA VAL A 84 -6.57 -5.01 -9.28
C VAL A 84 -5.42 -4.48 -8.43
N ASN A 85 -5.63 -3.37 -7.71
CA ASN A 85 -4.67 -2.94 -6.69
C ASN A 85 -4.47 -4.03 -5.64
N GLY A 86 -5.56 -4.61 -5.14
CA GLY A 86 -5.56 -5.71 -4.19
C GLY A 86 -4.70 -6.89 -4.67
N LEU A 87 -4.83 -7.28 -5.94
CA LEU A 87 -4.03 -8.34 -6.55
C LEU A 87 -2.54 -7.99 -6.65
N VAL A 88 -2.21 -6.77 -7.11
CA VAL A 88 -0.81 -6.34 -7.21
C VAL A 88 -0.16 -6.27 -5.84
N VAL A 89 -0.84 -5.67 -4.85
CA VAL A 89 -0.30 -5.57 -3.49
C VAL A 89 -0.36 -6.91 -2.75
N ALA A 90 -1.17 -7.89 -3.16
CA ALA A 90 -1.15 -9.23 -2.57
C ALA A 90 0.17 -9.96 -2.78
N GLY A 91 0.89 -9.69 -3.86
CA GLY A 91 2.26 -10.19 -4.05
C GLY A 91 3.20 -9.73 -2.94
N PHE A 92 3.04 -8.49 -2.45
CA PHE A 92 3.80 -7.98 -1.30
C PHE A 92 3.41 -8.68 0.01
N GLY A 93 2.10 -8.91 0.25
CA GLY A 93 1.62 -9.58 1.46
C GLY A 93 2.01 -11.06 1.52
N GLY A 94 1.77 -11.80 0.42
CA GLY A 94 2.05 -13.23 0.33
C GLY A 94 3.52 -13.56 0.11
N GLY A 95 4.32 -12.64 -0.44
CA GLY A 95 5.75 -12.83 -0.63
C GLY A 95 6.50 -13.10 0.68
N ALA A 96 6.06 -12.50 1.80
CA ALA A 96 6.64 -12.73 3.12
C ALA A 96 6.60 -14.21 3.52
N PHE A 97 5.50 -14.94 3.24
CA PHE A 97 5.43 -16.37 3.50
C PHE A 97 6.58 -17.14 2.84
N PHE A 98 6.86 -16.89 1.56
CA PHE A 98 7.93 -17.60 0.85
C PHE A 98 9.32 -17.19 1.32
N PHE A 99 9.55 -15.88 1.47
CA PHE A 99 10.87 -15.37 1.87
C PHE A 99 11.22 -15.72 3.31
N ASP A 100 10.27 -15.70 4.24
CA ASP A 100 10.50 -16.05 5.65
C ASP A 100 10.92 -17.53 5.78
N GLN A 101 10.29 -18.42 5.01
CA GLN A 101 10.63 -19.85 5.01
C GLN A 101 12.02 -20.10 4.41
N ILE A 102 12.35 -19.45 3.29
CA ILE A 102 13.67 -19.55 2.66
C ILE A 102 14.76 -19.00 3.58
N GLN A 103 14.53 -17.83 4.19
CA GLN A 103 15.48 -17.20 5.11
C GLN A 103 15.70 -18.05 6.36
N THR A 104 14.61 -18.54 6.97
CA THR A 104 14.69 -19.41 8.15
C THR A 104 15.45 -20.70 7.83
N ALA A 105 15.13 -21.36 6.71
CA ALA A 105 15.80 -22.58 6.28
C ALA A 105 17.29 -22.36 5.97
N PHE A 106 17.65 -21.21 5.41
CA PHE A 106 19.04 -20.87 5.13
C PHE A 106 19.82 -20.54 6.41
N ILE A 107 19.29 -19.65 7.26
CA ILE A 107 19.98 -19.15 8.46
C ILE A 107 20.06 -20.26 9.52
N ASN A 108 18.94 -20.93 9.81
CA ASN A 108 18.79 -21.91 10.87
C ASN A 108 18.22 -23.26 10.35
N PRO A 109 18.95 -24.00 9.49
CA PRO A 109 18.48 -25.25 8.89
C PRO A 109 18.26 -26.37 9.91
N GLN A 110 18.96 -26.32 11.04
CA GLN A 110 18.84 -27.28 12.14
C GLN A 110 17.74 -26.87 13.13
N ASN A 111 17.12 -25.72 12.90
CA ASN A 111 16.06 -25.16 13.72
C ASN A 111 16.46 -25.10 15.21
N LEU A 112 17.68 -24.65 15.48
CA LEU A 112 18.21 -24.46 16.82
C LEU A 112 17.37 -23.44 17.58
N ASP A 113 17.27 -23.58 18.89
CA ASP A 113 16.58 -22.62 19.76
C ASP A 113 17.59 -21.60 20.32
N ALA A 114 17.15 -20.35 20.49
CA ALA A 114 17.93 -19.36 21.20
C ALA A 114 18.05 -19.79 22.68
N ASN A 115 19.28 -19.95 23.18
CA ASN A 115 19.56 -20.64 24.44
C ASN A 115 20.32 -19.79 25.46
N VAL A 116 20.66 -18.53 25.12
CA VAL A 116 21.56 -17.72 25.94
C VAL A 116 20.95 -16.37 26.26
N SER A 117 20.94 -16.01 27.55
CA SER A 117 20.54 -14.69 28.00
C SER A 117 21.74 -13.81 28.33
N LEU A 118 21.63 -12.52 28.03
CA LEU A 118 22.67 -11.55 28.40
C LEU A 118 22.50 -11.14 29.88
N PRO A 119 23.57 -10.83 30.62
CA PRO A 119 23.49 -10.46 32.03
C PRO A 119 22.57 -9.27 32.32
N ASN A 120 22.49 -8.33 31.38
CA ASN A 120 21.66 -7.13 31.48
C ASN A 120 20.22 -7.35 30.93
N TYR A 121 19.96 -8.50 30.29
CA TYR A 121 18.68 -8.83 29.65
C TYR A 121 18.37 -10.32 29.88
N PRO A 122 18.05 -10.71 31.13
CA PRO A 122 17.88 -12.12 31.51
C PRO A 122 16.69 -12.79 30.79
N ASP A 123 15.66 -12.02 30.44
CA ASP A 123 14.44 -12.50 29.79
C ASP A 123 14.57 -12.64 28.27
N GLU A 124 15.66 -12.12 27.67
CA GLU A 124 15.90 -12.20 26.23
C GLU A 124 16.85 -13.34 25.90
N LYS A 125 16.43 -14.20 24.96
CA LYS A 125 17.25 -15.33 24.48
C LYS A 125 17.89 -15.01 23.14
N TYR A 126 19.17 -15.33 23.04
CA TYR A 126 20.02 -15.11 21.87
C TYR A 126 20.63 -16.44 21.39
N PHE A 127 20.99 -16.48 20.10
CA PHE A 127 21.75 -17.58 19.50
C PHE A 127 23.24 -17.42 19.79
N GLN A 128 23.93 -18.50 20.15
CA GLN A 128 25.38 -18.52 20.38
C GLN A 128 26.15 -19.23 19.26
N GLU A 129 25.46 -20.02 18.45
CA GLU A 129 26.08 -20.92 17.49
C GLU A 129 26.75 -20.13 16.37
N HIS A 130 28.07 -20.24 16.31
CA HIS A 130 28.89 -19.43 15.41
C HIS A 130 28.52 -19.66 13.93
N SER A 131 28.15 -20.88 13.57
CA SER A 131 27.69 -21.25 12.21
C SER A 131 26.40 -20.55 11.81
N LEU A 132 25.46 -20.35 12.74
CA LEU A 132 24.21 -19.63 12.51
C LEU A 132 24.48 -18.13 12.37
N LEU A 133 25.25 -17.56 13.30
CA LEU A 133 25.59 -16.14 13.29
C LEU A 133 26.34 -15.72 12.02
N GLN A 134 27.21 -16.58 11.47
CA GLN A 134 27.91 -16.32 10.21
C GLN A 134 27.01 -16.34 8.97
N ARG A 135 25.83 -16.96 9.04
CA ARG A 135 24.86 -16.98 7.94
C ARG A 135 23.98 -15.74 7.88
N VAL A 136 23.86 -14.99 8.97
CA VAL A 136 23.04 -13.78 9.02
C VAL A 136 23.56 -12.71 8.05
N PRO A 137 24.87 -12.37 7.97
CA PRO A 137 25.33 -11.44 6.94
C PRO A 137 25.06 -11.95 5.52
N THR A 138 25.38 -13.21 5.23
CA THR A 138 25.26 -13.77 3.88
C THR A 138 23.82 -13.86 3.40
N SER A 139 22.84 -13.95 4.30
CA SER A 139 21.42 -13.87 3.93
C SER A 139 21.06 -12.54 3.27
N PHE A 140 21.69 -11.41 3.65
CA PHE A 140 21.48 -10.12 2.99
C PHE A 140 22.00 -10.12 1.54
N LEU A 141 23.12 -10.78 1.26
CA LEU A 141 23.61 -10.91 -0.12
C LEU A 141 22.64 -11.71 -0.98
N LEU A 142 22.17 -12.85 -0.44
CA LEU A 142 21.21 -13.71 -1.12
C LEU A 142 19.89 -12.97 -1.39
N CYS A 143 19.31 -12.33 -0.36
CA CYS A 143 18.07 -11.57 -0.49
C CYS A 143 18.22 -10.39 -1.44
N GLY A 144 19.29 -9.60 -1.32
CA GLY A 144 19.55 -8.45 -2.20
C GLY A 144 19.69 -8.85 -3.66
N GLY A 145 20.39 -9.96 -3.94
CA GLY A 145 20.51 -10.53 -5.29
C GLY A 145 19.17 -11.03 -5.84
N CYS A 146 18.41 -11.76 -5.03
CA CYS A 146 17.06 -12.22 -5.40
C CYS A 146 16.11 -11.05 -5.70
N TYR A 147 16.12 -10.01 -4.86
CA TYR A 147 15.30 -8.81 -5.07
C TYR A 147 15.66 -8.09 -6.36
N ALA A 148 16.96 -7.93 -6.66
CA ALA A 148 17.42 -7.30 -7.90
C ALA A 148 16.95 -8.07 -9.13
N LEU A 149 17.05 -9.41 -9.11
CA LEU A 149 16.62 -10.27 -10.21
C LEU A 149 15.10 -10.23 -10.40
N LEU A 150 14.33 -10.42 -9.33
CA LEU A 150 12.86 -10.37 -9.39
C LEU A 150 12.37 -9.00 -9.88
N GLN A 151 13.02 -7.92 -9.45
CA GLN A 151 12.70 -6.59 -9.91
C GLN A 151 13.00 -6.39 -11.40
N LEU A 152 14.13 -6.91 -11.87
CA LEU A 152 14.48 -6.84 -13.29
C LEU A 152 13.44 -7.57 -14.14
N ILE A 153 13.07 -8.80 -13.74
CA ILE A 153 12.02 -9.58 -14.40
C ILE A 153 10.69 -8.82 -14.38
N GLY A 154 10.27 -8.33 -13.20
CA GLY A 154 9.05 -7.54 -13.05
C GLY A 154 9.03 -6.31 -13.96
N CYS A 155 10.15 -5.58 -14.05
CA CYS A 155 10.27 -4.43 -14.93
C CYS A 155 10.15 -4.79 -16.42
N LEU A 156 10.72 -5.92 -16.85
CA LEU A 156 10.62 -6.39 -18.23
C LEU A 156 9.19 -6.78 -18.59
N LEU A 157 8.44 -7.35 -17.65
CA LEU A 157 7.04 -7.75 -17.83
C LEU A 157 6.06 -6.56 -17.79
N MET A 158 6.40 -5.47 -17.11
CA MET A 158 5.54 -4.30 -17.05
C MET A 158 5.40 -3.61 -18.40
N SER A 159 4.15 -3.39 -18.83
CA SER A 159 3.83 -2.59 -20.01
C SER A 159 2.62 -1.71 -19.71
N GLY A 160 2.68 -0.43 -20.12
CA GLY A 160 1.52 0.47 -20.02
C GLY A 160 0.46 0.14 -21.08
N PRO A 161 -0.80 0.57 -20.88
CA PRO A 161 -1.84 0.37 -21.87
C PRO A 161 -1.53 1.13 -23.18
N PRO A 162 -1.87 0.55 -24.34
CA PRO A 162 -1.42 1.00 -25.67
C PRO A 162 -1.80 2.46 -26.02
N ASP A 163 -2.90 3.01 -25.47
CA ASP A 163 -3.39 4.36 -25.81
C ASP A 163 -2.92 5.49 -24.88
N SER A 164 -2.13 5.19 -23.84
CA SER A 164 -1.68 6.21 -22.86
C SER A 164 -0.79 7.31 -23.46
N ASN A 165 -0.13 7.05 -24.60
CA ASN A 165 0.69 8.03 -25.30
C ASN A 165 -0.14 9.08 -26.07
N ASN A 166 -1.33 8.72 -26.58
CA ASN A 166 -2.20 9.63 -27.33
C ASN A 166 -3.00 10.57 -26.40
N LEU A 167 -3.41 10.08 -25.23
CA LEU A 167 -4.11 10.88 -24.21
C LEU A 167 -3.23 12.00 -23.63
N LYS A 168 -1.93 11.72 -23.37
CA LYS A 168 -0.98 12.76 -22.91
C LYS A 168 -0.83 13.90 -23.93
N SER A 169 -0.86 13.60 -25.23
CA SER A 169 -0.81 14.62 -26.30
C SER A 169 -2.12 15.38 -26.50
N GLN A 170 -3.28 14.79 -26.17
CA GLN A 170 -4.58 15.46 -26.25
C GLN A 170 -4.80 16.44 -25.08
N ASP A 171 -4.49 16.03 -23.85
CA ASP A 171 -4.58 16.90 -22.67
C ASP A 171 -3.64 18.11 -22.80
N GLN A 172 -2.45 17.92 -23.37
CA GLN A 172 -1.49 19.00 -23.60
C GLN A 172 -1.95 19.98 -24.70
N LYS A 173 -2.70 19.53 -25.71
CA LYS A 173 -3.33 20.42 -26.72
C LYS A 173 -4.50 21.21 -26.14
N CYS A 174 -5.33 20.59 -25.31
CA CYS A 174 -6.45 21.28 -24.64
C CYS A 174 -5.99 22.36 -23.65
N LEU A 175 -4.83 22.18 -23.01
CA LEU A 175 -4.22 23.19 -22.13
C LEU A 175 -3.62 24.38 -22.90
N ILE A 176 -3.27 24.20 -24.18
CA ILE A 176 -2.75 25.27 -25.05
C ILE A 176 -3.90 26.08 -25.67
N SER A 177 -5.06 25.47 -25.90
CA SER A 177 -6.28 26.17 -26.34
C SER A 177 -7.04 26.76 -25.14
N LYS A 178 -6.61 27.92 -24.63
CA LYS A 178 -7.48 28.76 -23.80
C LYS A 178 -8.74 29.14 -24.60
N PRO A 179 -9.94 29.22 -23.99
CA PRO A 179 -11.10 29.76 -24.67
C PRO A 179 -10.99 31.29 -24.70
N GLU A 180 -10.96 31.86 -25.90
CA GLU A 180 -11.30 33.27 -26.09
C GLU A 180 -12.77 33.47 -25.74
N HIS A 181 -13.04 34.51 -24.96
CA HIS A 181 -14.38 35.00 -24.68
C HIS A 181 -15.13 35.27 -25.98
N GLN A 182 -16.23 34.55 -26.22
CA GLN A 182 -17.32 35.05 -27.05
C GLN A 182 -18.62 35.02 -26.24
N ASN A 183 -19.00 36.22 -25.81
CA ASN A 183 -20.36 36.56 -25.41
C ASN A 183 -21.31 36.25 -26.57
N LEU A 184 -22.43 35.59 -26.30
CA LEU A 184 -23.64 35.73 -27.12
C LEU A 184 -24.88 35.43 -26.27
N ASN A 185 -25.45 36.50 -25.73
CA ASN A 185 -26.89 36.63 -25.56
C ASN A 185 -27.43 37.29 -26.83
N SER A 186 -28.24 36.58 -27.62
CA SER A 186 -29.40 37.16 -28.31
C SER A 186 -30.25 36.07 -28.96
N ALA A 187 -31.53 36.37 -29.05
CA ALA A 187 -32.64 35.48 -29.30
C ALA A 187 -32.89 35.14 -30.78
N SER A 188 -33.88 34.23 -30.93
CA SER A 188 -34.89 34.13 -32.00
C SER A 188 -34.52 33.45 -33.32
N ALA A 189 -35.22 32.34 -33.55
CA ALA A 189 -36.04 32.01 -34.72
C ALA A 189 -35.51 32.39 -36.11
N ALA A 190 -35.24 31.37 -36.93
CA ALA A 190 -35.88 31.21 -38.24
C ALA A 190 -35.58 29.81 -38.79
N SER A 191 -36.64 29.19 -39.28
CA SER A 191 -36.66 28.10 -40.25
C SER A 191 -35.81 28.41 -41.47
N ASP A 192 -35.13 27.42 -42.03
CA ASP A 192 -35.10 27.22 -43.48
C ASP A 192 -34.85 25.76 -43.83
N THR A 193 -35.70 25.27 -44.71
CA THR A 193 -35.65 23.97 -45.38
C THR A 193 -34.94 24.16 -46.71
N CYS A 194 -34.06 23.25 -47.10
CA CYS A 194 -33.86 22.92 -48.51
C CYS A 194 -33.28 21.51 -48.66
N SER A 195 -33.90 20.80 -49.59
CA SER A 195 -33.76 19.41 -49.99
C SER A 195 -32.72 19.21 -51.10
N SER A 196 -32.24 17.95 -51.16
CA SER A 196 -31.72 17.19 -52.31
C SER A 196 -30.67 17.82 -53.23
N ASP A 197 -29.50 17.17 -53.32
CA ASP A 197 -29.12 16.40 -54.51
C ASP A 197 -27.95 15.46 -54.18
N GLY A 198 -27.99 14.25 -54.74
CA GLY A 198 -27.03 13.19 -54.48
C GLY A 198 -25.80 13.26 -55.37
N GLU A 199 -24.71 12.67 -54.89
CA GLU A 199 -23.82 11.87 -55.72
C GLU A 199 -22.98 10.94 -54.83
N ASP A 200 -23.19 9.63 -55.06
CA ASP A 200 -22.41 8.53 -54.52
C ASP A 200 -20.93 8.68 -54.90
N SER A 201 -20.07 8.82 -53.89
CA SER A 201 -18.68 8.41 -54.01
C SER A 201 -18.26 7.73 -52.70
N SER A 202 -18.48 6.42 -52.68
CA SER A 202 -17.97 5.48 -51.70
C SER A 202 -16.44 5.45 -51.74
N HIS A 203 -15.80 6.42 -51.09
CA HIS A 203 -14.51 6.16 -50.49
C HIS A 203 -14.75 5.49 -49.15
N ASP A 204 -14.52 4.18 -49.11
CA ASP A 204 -14.40 3.37 -47.91
C ASP A 204 -13.33 4.00 -46.99
N ILE A 205 -13.78 4.92 -46.14
CA ILE A 205 -13.05 5.28 -44.93
C ILE A 205 -13.21 4.02 -44.07
N PRO A 206 -12.13 3.26 -43.79
CA PRO A 206 -12.22 2.16 -42.84
C PRO A 206 -12.80 2.75 -41.56
N PRO A 207 -13.77 2.08 -40.88
CA PRO A 207 -14.33 2.63 -39.67
C PRO A 207 -13.16 2.98 -38.77
N LYS A 208 -13.02 4.28 -38.44
CA LYS A 208 -12.06 4.72 -37.43
C LYS A 208 -12.20 3.72 -36.30
N PRO A 209 -11.11 3.05 -35.86
CA PRO A 209 -11.21 2.08 -34.79
C PRO A 209 -11.94 2.82 -33.70
N THR A 210 -13.17 2.39 -33.42
CA THR A 210 -13.99 2.97 -32.39
C THR A 210 -13.09 2.86 -31.19
N ALA A 211 -12.54 3.99 -30.74
CA ALA A 211 -11.76 4.04 -29.52
C ALA A 211 -12.66 3.32 -28.53
N THR A 212 -12.29 2.10 -28.16
CA THR A 212 -13.02 1.29 -27.20
C THR A 212 -13.23 2.24 -26.06
N LEU A 213 -14.47 2.74 -25.89
CA LEU A 213 -14.76 3.78 -24.90
C LEU A 213 -14.17 3.24 -23.62
N LEU A 214 -13.02 3.78 -23.20
CA LEU A 214 -12.29 3.28 -22.05
C LEU A 214 -13.32 3.24 -20.95
N GLU A 215 -13.71 2.04 -20.54
CA GLU A 215 -14.90 1.83 -19.74
C GLU A 215 -14.81 2.71 -18.49
N LEU A 216 -15.56 3.82 -18.49
CA LEU A 216 -15.42 4.86 -17.48
C LEU A 216 -15.83 4.29 -16.11
N ASP A 217 -15.00 4.54 -15.10
CA ASP A 217 -15.26 4.16 -13.70
C ASP A 217 -16.34 5.07 -13.13
N ASP A 218 -17.55 4.54 -13.02
CA ASP A 218 -18.75 5.22 -12.50
C ASP A 218 -18.63 5.62 -11.02
N LYS A 219 -17.65 5.06 -10.30
CA LYS A 219 -17.31 5.42 -8.91
C LYS A 219 -16.19 6.46 -8.81
N SER A 220 -15.70 6.97 -9.93
CA SER A 220 -14.74 8.07 -9.94
C SER A 220 -15.44 9.42 -9.77
N SER A 221 -14.74 10.38 -9.16
CA SER A 221 -15.16 11.78 -9.09
C SER A 221 -15.24 12.45 -10.46
N GLY A 222 -14.49 11.92 -11.44
CA GLY A 222 -14.23 12.57 -12.73
C GLY A 222 -13.21 13.72 -12.65
N LEU A 223 -12.67 14.00 -11.46
CA LEU A 223 -11.66 15.05 -11.26
C LEU A 223 -10.26 14.52 -11.57
N ASN A 224 -9.37 15.41 -12.02
CA ASN A 224 -7.94 15.16 -12.15
C ASN A 224 -7.15 16.25 -11.41
N LEU A 225 -7.06 16.11 -10.09
CA LEU A 225 -6.42 17.09 -9.22
C LEU A 225 -4.92 16.83 -9.09
N THR A 226 -4.15 17.88 -9.24
CA THR A 226 -2.71 17.89 -8.95
C THR A 226 -2.46 17.78 -7.45
N THR A 227 -1.24 17.38 -7.09
CA THR A 227 -0.81 17.26 -5.68
C THR A 227 -0.95 18.56 -4.88
N LYS A 228 -0.81 19.72 -5.53
CA LYS A 228 -0.98 21.03 -4.87
C LYS A 228 -2.46 21.37 -4.59
N GLU A 229 -3.38 20.77 -5.32
CA GLU A 229 -4.82 21.00 -5.17
C GLU A 229 -5.40 20.08 -4.09
N ILE A 230 -5.01 18.80 -4.08
CA ILE A 230 -5.56 17.85 -3.10
C ILE A 230 -5.29 18.28 -1.65
N VAL A 231 -4.13 18.87 -1.35
CA VAL A 231 -3.77 19.32 0.01
C VAL A 231 -4.67 20.45 0.52
N LYS A 232 -5.38 21.15 -0.38
CA LYS A 232 -6.36 22.18 -0.02
C LYS A 232 -7.75 21.58 0.27
N THR A 233 -7.95 20.29 -0.02
CA THR A 233 -9.25 19.62 0.15
C THR A 233 -9.36 18.98 1.54
N ARG A 234 -10.58 19.03 2.11
CA ARG A 234 -10.88 18.29 3.36
C ARG A 234 -10.80 16.78 3.17
N ALA A 235 -11.14 16.29 1.97
CA ALA A 235 -11.08 14.87 1.63
C ALA A 235 -9.67 14.29 1.80
N PHE A 236 -8.63 15.02 1.35
CA PHE A 236 -7.24 14.60 1.53
C PHE A 236 -6.88 14.45 3.01
N TRP A 237 -7.14 15.46 3.84
CA TRP A 237 -6.80 15.42 5.26
C TRP A 237 -7.60 14.37 6.03
N THR A 238 -8.84 14.09 5.62
CA THR A 238 -9.66 13.02 6.20
C THR A 238 -9.05 11.65 5.89
N LEU A 239 -8.65 11.40 4.64
CA LEU A 239 -7.95 10.17 4.25
C LEU A 239 -6.59 10.05 4.96
N TRP A 240 -5.83 11.14 5.05
CA TRP A 240 -4.50 11.16 5.66
C TRP A 240 -4.59 10.84 7.16
N ALA A 241 -5.53 11.45 7.87
CA ALA A 241 -5.77 11.19 9.29
C ALA A 241 -6.29 9.76 9.54
N THR A 242 -7.16 9.25 8.64
CA THR A 242 -7.62 7.85 8.70
C THR A 242 -6.44 6.90 8.55
N PHE A 243 -5.54 7.17 7.59
CA PHE A 243 -4.38 6.30 7.35
C PHE A 243 -3.37 6.36 8.50
N LEU A 244 -3.19 7.52 9.12
CA LEU A 244 -2.38 7.69 10.33
C LEU A 244 -2.95 6.86 11.50
N ALA A 245 -4.25 6.96 11.76
CA ALA A 245 -4.92 6.25 12.86
C ALA A 245 -4.86 4.73 12.66
N ASN A 246 -5.23 4.25 11.48
CA ASN A 246 -5.15 2.82 11.14
C ASN A 246 -3.70 2.34 11.11
N GLY A 247 -2.76 3.20 10.73
CA GLY A 247 -1.33 2.93 10.77
C GLY A 247 -0.85 2.49 12.15
N GLN A 248 -1.33 3.11 13.23
CA GLN A 248 -0.93 2.74 14.59
C GLN A 248 -1.27 1.29 14.89
N THR A 249 -2.45 0.87 14.44
CA THR A 249 -2.92 -0.50 14.60
C THR A 249 -2.08 -1.49 13.80
N ILE A 250 -1.67 -1.11 12.58
CA ILE A 250 -0.80 -1.93 11.73
C ILE A 250 0.58 -2.10 12.38
N VAL A 251 1.21 -1.00 12.80
CA VAL A 251 2.55 -1.04 13.41
C VAL A 251 2.53 -1.90 14.66
N PHE A 252 1.61 -1.65 15.59
CA PHE A 252 1.50 -2.40 16.84
C PHE A 252 1.36 -3.91 16.60
N ILE A 253 0.44 -4.33 15.72
CA ILE A 253 0.27 -5.76 15.45
C ILE A 253 1.49 -6.34 14.76
N SER A 254 2.09 -5.65 13.78
CA SER A 254 3.26 -6.18 13.08
C SER A 254 4.49 -6.35 13.99
N THR A 255 4.58 -5.61 15.09
CA THR A 255 5.74 -5.61 15.98
C THR A 255 5.53 -6.45 17.25
N LEU A 256 4.33 -6.44 17.84
CA LEU A 256 4.12 -6.96 19.20
C LEU A 256 3.26 -8.23 19.29
N TYR A 257 2.63 -8.68 18.21
CA TYR A 257 1.76 -9.87 18.29
C TYR A 257 2.50 -11.11 18.82
N LYS A 258 3.74 -11.32 18.39
CA LYS A 258 4.59 -12.44 18.82
C LYS A 258 5.01 -12.30 20.29
N ALA A 259 5.36 -11.08 20.72
CA ALA A 259 5.70 -10.79 22.12
C ALA A 259 4.52 -11.09 23.06
N TYR A 260 3.30 -10.75 22.64
CA TYR A 260 2.10 -11.13 23.40
C TYR A 260 1.89 -12.65 23.40
N GLY A 261 2.02 -13.32 22.25
CA GLY A 261 1.91 -14.78 22.16
C GLY A 261 2.87 -15.51 23.10
N LEU A 262 4.12 -15.04 23.20
CA LEU A 262 5.14 -15.59 24.11
C LEU A 262 4.78 -15.49 25.60
N SER A 263 3.81 -14.66 25.99
CA SER A 263 3.38 -14.56 27.39
C SER A 263 2.60 -15.79 27.88
N PHE A 264 2.08 -16.62 26.96
CA PHE A 264 1.32 -17.84 27.30
C PHE A 264 1.58 -19.03 26.37
N ILE A 265 2.24 -18.84 25.22
CA ILE A 265 2.65 -19.89 24.29
C ILE A 265 4.17 -19.99 24.34
N SER A 266 4.70 -21.12 24.80
CA SER A 266 6.16 -21.32 24.89
C SER A 266 6.80 -21.76 23.57
N ASP A 267 6.02 -22.23 22.59
CA ASP A 267 6.52 -22.68 21.29
C ASP A 267 6.74 -21.52 20.31
N ASP A 268 7.98 -21.06 20.19
CA ASP A 268 8.39 -20.00 19.26
C ASP A 268 8.21 -20.39 17.79
N ARG A 269 8.33 -21.68 17.46
CA ARG A 269 8.16 -22.18 16.08
C ARG A 269 6.71 -22.07 15.67
N LEU A 270 5.79 -22.43 16.56
CA LEU A 270 4.36 -22.22 16.34
C LEU A 270 4.06 -20.74 16.10
N LEU A 271 4.59 -19.84 16.92
CA LEU A 271 4.38 -18.39 16.74
C LEU A 271 4.94 -17.87 15.41
N SER A 272 6.07 -18.40 14.98
CA SER A 272 6.66 -18.07 13.67
C SER A 272 5.82 -18.62 12.51
N LEU A 273 5.26 -19.83 12.65
CA LEU A 273 4.31 -20.40 11.71
C LEU A 273 3.02 -19.59 11.63
N VAL A 274 2.50 -19.12 12.77
CA VAL A 274 1.34 -18.23 12.84
C VAL A 274 1.60 -16.99 12.00
N GLY A 275 2.76 -16.34 12.16
CA GLY A 275 3.16 -15.19 11.35
C GLY A 275 3.20 -15.48 9.85
N SER A 276 3.87 -16.57 9.46
CA SER A 276 3.97 -17.00 8.07
C SER A 276 2.60 -17.27 7.45
N VAL A 277 1.75 -18.08 8.08
CA VAL A 277 0.42 -18.41 7.55
C VAL A 277 -0.47 -17.17 7.50
N SER A 278 -0.35 -16.27 8.47
CA SER A 278 -1.09 -15.00 8.50
C SER A 278 -0.72 -14.07 7.33
N ALA A 279 0.47 -14.22 6.73
CA ALA A 279 0.84 -13.52 5.50
C ALA A 279 -0.04 -13.93 4.30
N ILE A 280 -0.53 -15.18 4.27
CA ILE A 280 -1.50 -15.64 3.25
C ILE A 280 -2.85 -14.93 3.45
N PHE A 281 -3.30 -14.83 4.70
CA PHE A 281 -4.52 -14.08 5.03
C PHE A 281 -4.37 -12.58 4.74
N ASN A 282 -3.17 -12.03 4.90
CA ASN A 282 -2.85 -10.66 4.48
C ASN A 282 -2.99 -10.50 2.95
N ALA A 283 -2.48 -11.46 2.18
CA ALA A 283 -2.62 -11.44 0.73
C ALA A 283 -4.10 -11.55 0.31
N SER A 284 -4.85 -12.50 0.86
CA SER A 284 -6.27 -12.69 0.54
C SER A 284 -7.13 -11.50 0.96
N GLY A 285 -6.83 -10.88 2.11
CA GLY A 285 -7.55 -9.70 2.59
C GLY A 285 -7.40 -8.50 1.64
N ARG A 286 -6.23 -8.30 1.01
CA ARG A 286 -6.03 -7.24 0.01
C ARG A 286 -6.96 -7.40 -1.19
N LEU A 287 -7.17 -8.63 -1.66
CA LEU A 287 -8.13 -8.92 -2.74
C LEU A 287 -9.56 -8.69 -2.26
N PHE A 288 -9.90 -9.22 -1.09
CA PHE A 288 -11.25 -9.13 -0.54
C PHE A 288 -11.68 -7.67 -0.32
N TRP A 289 -10.90 -6.88 0.41
CA TRP A 289 -11.25 -5.49 0.69
C TRP A 289 -11.24 -4.62 -0.57
N GLY A 290 -10.32 -4.87 -1.50
CA GLY A 290 -10.32 -4.26 -2.82
C GLY A 290 -11.61 -4.56 -3.60
N TYR A 291 -12.07 -5.81 -3.58
CA TYR A 291 -13.32 -6.23 -4.19
C TYR A 291 -14.55 -5.59 -3.52
N ILE A 292 -14.62 -5.56 -2.18
CA ILE A 292 -15.72 -4.92 -1.46
C ILE A 292 -15.84 -3.44 -1.82
N ALA A 293 -14.71 -2.73 -1.96
CA ALA A 293 -14.73 -1.33 -2.40
C ALA A 293 -15.18 -1.16 -3.85
N ASP A 294 -14.87 -2.13 -4.73
CA ASP A 294 -15.33 -2.12 -6.12
C ASP A 294 -16.81 -2.48 -6.25
N VAL A 295 -17.37 -3.30 -5.36
CA VAL A 295 -18.80 -3.66 -5.39
C VAL A 295 -19.65 -2.60 -4.71
N TYR A 296 -19.28 -2.19 -3.49
CA TYR A 296 -20.05 -1.25 -2.67
C TYR A 296 -19.46 0.16 -2.78
N SER A 297 -18.63 0.55 -1.82
CA SER A 297 -17.90 1.81 -1.82
C SER A 297 -16.68 1.74 -0.91
N TYR A 298 -15.79 2.72 -1.02
CA TYR A 298 -14.66 2.86 -0.09
C TYR A 298 -15.13 2.98 1.36
N GLN A 299 -16.19 3.76 1.63
CA GLN A 299 -16.67 3.98 2.99
C GLN A 299 -17.18 2.67 3.62
N VAL A 300 -17.98 1.89 2.89
CA VAL A 300 -18.49 0.60 3.40
C VAL A 300 -17.34 -0.35 3.69
N ALA A 301 -16.39 -0.48 2.78
CA ALA A 301 -15.23 -1.35 2.95
C ALA A 301 -14.38 -0.94 4.16
N MET A 302 -14.02 0.34 4.23
CA MET A 302 -13.10 0.85 5.24
C MET A 302 -13.73 0.94 6.64
N THR A 303 -15.00 1.37 6.75
CA THR A 303 -15.70 1.36 8.05
C THR A 303 -15.87 -0.06 8.57
N SER A 304 -16.25 -1.02 7.71
CA SER A 304 -16.37 -2.43 8.10
C SER A 304 -15.03 -2.99 8.57
N LEU A 305 -13.95 -2.72 7.83
CA LEU A 305 -12.58 -3.09 8.20
C LEU A 305 -12.18 -2.53 9.56
N CYS A 306 -12.38 -1.24 9.80
CA CYS A 306 -12.02 -0.57 11.05
C CYS A 306 -12.82 -1.10 12.24
N CYS A 307 -14.13 -1.31 12.08
CA CYS A 307 -14.98 -1.89 13.13
C CYS A 307 -14.56 -3.34 13.45
N CYS A 308 -14.32 -4.17 12.43
CA CYS A 308 -13.82 -5.53 12.62
C CYS A 308 -12.46 -5.51 13.34
N MET A 309 -11.55 -4.62 12.95
CA MET A 309 -10.24 -4.50 13.59
C MET A 309 -10.36 -4.09 15.05
N SER A 310 -11.19 -3.11 15.38
CA SER A 310 -11.44 -2.68 16.75
C SER A 310 -11.99 -3.81 17.62
N ALA A 311 -12.97 -4.56 17.11
CA ALA A 311 -13.55 -5.71 17.82
C ALA A 311 -12.52 -6.86 18.01
N LEU A 312 -11.72 -7.16 17.00
CA LEU A 312 -10.65 -8.16 17.10
C LEU A 312 -9.59 -7.77 18.13
N MET A 313 -9.21 -6.49 18.19
CA MET A 313 -8.26 -5.99 19.20
C MET A 313 -8.81 -6.10 20.61
N LEU A 314 -10.06 -5.67 20.86
CA LEU A 314 -10.67 -5.76 22.19
C LEU A 314 -10.81 -7.20 22.68
N SER A 315 -11.12 -8.13 21.77
CA SER A 315 -11.26 -9.55 22.09
C SER A 315 -9.92 -10.30 22.13
N PHE A 316 -8.82 -9.71 21.65
CA PHE A 316 -7.52 -10.39 21.55
C PHE A 316 -6.95 -10.79 22.92
N ILE A 317 -7.29 -10.04 23.97
CA ILE A 317 -6.91 -10.36 25.36
C ILE A 317 -7.44 -11.71 25.84
N ALA A 318 -8.52 -12.22 25.23
CA ALA A 318 -9.14 -13.48 25.61
C ALA A 318 -8.45 -14.70 24.97
N THR A 319 -7.51 -14.50 24.04
CA THR A 319 -6.82 -15.61 23.34
C THR A 319 -6.15 -16.64 24.26
N PRO A 320 -5.61 -16.32 25.46
CA PRO A 320 -5.07 -17.33 26.36
C PRO A 320 -6.10 -18.37 26.81
N GLN A 321 -7.40 -18.05 26.81
CA GLN A 321 -8.46 -18.98 27.21
C GLN A 321 -8.65 -20.12 26.20
N GLY A 322 -8.40 -19.85 24.92
CA GLY A 322 -8.43 -20.85 23.86
C GLY A 322 -7.05 -21.32 23.42
N GLY A 323 -6.00 -20.91 24.15
CA GLY A 323 -4.61 -21.28 23.90
C GLY A 323 -4.13 -20.95 22.48
N GLU A 324 -3.30 -21.84 21.96
CA GLU A 324 -2.61 -21.71 20.67
C GLU A 324 -3.56 -21.55 19.48
N VAL A 325 -4.66 -22.32 19.46
CA VAL A 325 -5.61 -22.34 18.34
C VAL A 325 -6.35 -21.02 18.24
N MET A 326 -6.84 -20.50 19.37
CA MET A 326 -7.56 -19.22 19.38
C MET A 326 -6.63 -18.06 19.02
N PHE A 327 -5.40 -18.06 19.54
CA PHE A 327 -4.39 -17.09 19.15
C PHE A 327 -4.13 -17.10 17.63
N PHE A 328 -3.89 -18.28 17.05
CA PHE A 328 -3.65 -18.45 15.62
C PHE A 328 -4.81 -17.90 14.76
N ILE A 329 -6.05 -18.24 15.12
CA ILE A 329 -7.26 -17.77 14.42
C ILE A 329 -7.34 -16.24 14.47
N TRP A 330 -7.10 -15.64 15.65
CA TRP A 330 -7.14 -14.18 15.80
C TRP A 330 -6.09 -13.49 14.94
N ILE A 331 -4.83 -13.95 14.95
CA ILE A 331 -3.78 -13.34 14.12
C ILE A 331 -4.14 -13.43 12.64
N CYS A 332 -4.67 -14.56 12.16
CA CYS A 332 -5.10 -14.69 10.77
C CYS A 332 -6.17 -13.65 10.40
N PHE A 333 -7.20 -13.48 11.24
CA PHE A 333 -8.26 -12.48 11.00
C PHE A 333 -7.76 -11.04 11.12
N ILE A 334 -6.86 -10.75 12.07
CA ILE A 334 -6.24 -9.45 12.23
C ILE A 334 -5.38 -9.11 10.99
N PHE A 335 -4.61 -10.09 10.47
CA PHE A 335 -3.82 -9.91 9.25
C PHE A 335 -4.71 -9.71 8.02
N PHE A 336 -5.83 -10.43 7.95
CA PHE A 336 -6.84 -10.25 6.93
C PHE A 336 -7.45 -8.83 6.95
N THR A 337 -7.85 -8.32 8.11
CA THR A 337 -8.47 -6.99 8.23
C THR A 337 -7.46 -5.89 7.98
N PHE A 338 -6.28 -5.89 8.60
CA PHE A 338 -5.34 -4.77 8.45
C PHE A 338 -4.87 -4.61 7.00
N SER A 339 -4.78 -5.72 6.25
CA SER A 339 -4.31 -5.73 4.87
C SER A 339 -5.12 -4.84 3.93
N GLY A 340 -6.41 -4.63 4.21
CA GLY A 340 -7.29 -3.84 3.35
C GLY A 340 -6.84 -2.39 3.21
N ASN A 341 -6.19 -1.81 4.23
CA ASN A 341 -5.64 -0.45 4.16
C ASN A 341 -4.76 -0.25 2.91
N PHE A 342 -3.90 -1.21 2.58
CA PHE A 342 -2.98 -1.12 1.45
C PHE A 342 -3.65 -1.26 0.08
N SER A 343 -4.86 -1.82 0.02
CA SER A 343 -5.68 -1.92 -1.19
C SER A 343 -6.65 -0.75 -1.36
N LEU A 344 -7.18 -0.22 -0.25
CA LEU A 344 -8.23 0.78 -0.23
C LEU A 344 -7.69 2.20 -0.46
N PHE A 345 -6.59 2.57 0.19
CA PHE A 345 -6.02 3.92 0.06
C PHE A 345 -5.55 4.31 -1.36
N PRO A 346 -4.81 3.48 -2.12
CA PRO A 346 -4.49 3.83 -3.51
C PRO A 346 -5.76 3.92 -4.37
N THR A 347 -6.73 3.04 -4.13
CA THR A 347 -7.99 2.98 -4.89
C THR A 347 -8.86 4.21 -4.67
N VAL A 348 -9.08 4.62 -3.41
CA VAL A 348 -9.84 5.84 -3.11
C VAL A 348 -9.11 7.08 -3.58
N THR A 349 -7.77 7.11 -3.49
CA THR A 349 -6.98 8.22 -4.04
C THR A 349 -7.23 8.38 -5.54
N ALA A 350 -7.19 7.27 -6.29
CA ALA A 350 -7.46 7.26 -7.73
C ALA A 350 -8.89 7.70 -8.07
N ARG A 351 -9.88 7.20 -7.31
CA ARG A 351 -11.29 7.51 -7.54
C ARG A 351 -11.64 8.95 -7.16
N SER A 352 -11.10 9.47 -6.06
CA SER A 352 -11.43 10.81 -5.57
C SER A 352 -10.68 11.92 -6.28
N PHE A 353 -9.39 11.72 -6.61
CA PHE A 353 -8.53 12.79 -7.12
C PHE A 353 -8.08 12.58 -8.58
N GLY A 354 -8.43 11.45 -9.20
CA GLY A 354 -8.08 11.14 -10.58
C GLY A 354 -6.84 10.26 -10.73
N VAL A 355 -6.68 9.70 -11.93
CA VAL A 355 -5.64 8.72 -12.26
C VAL A 355 -4.32 9.37 -12.70
N ASN A 356 -4.36 10.59 -13.23
CA ASN A 356 -3.20 11.27 -13.83
C ASN A 356 -2.08 11.60 -12.82
N TYR A 357 -2.45 11.86 -11.57
CA TYR A 357 -1.52 12.23 -10.49
C TYR A 357 -1.55 11.24 -9.33
N VAL A 358 -2.17 10.07 -9.50
CA VAL A 358 -2.43 9.13 -8.41
C VAL A 358 -1.15 8.67 -7.73
N GLY A 359 -0.05 8.45 -8.46
CA GLY A 359 1.22 8.03 -7.88
C GLY A 359 1.78 9.05 -6.88
N THR A 360 1.79 10.34 -7.26
CA THR A 360 2.27 11.41 -6.38
C THR A 360 1.28 11.72 -5.27
N ASN A 361 -0.03 11.71 -5.57
CA ASN A 361 -1.10 11.99 -4.61
C ASN A 361 -1.16 10.90 -3.52
N TYR A 362 -1.09 9.64 -3.90
CA TYR A 362 -1.06 8.51 -2.95
C TYR A 362 0.27 8.49 -2.18
N GLY A 363 1.39 8.80 -2.85
CA GLY A 363 2.67 8.96 -2.16
C GLY A 363 2.64 10.04 -1.08
N LEU A 364 1.97 11.16 -1.32
CA LEU A 364 1.77 12.18 -0.30
C LEU A 364 0.85 11.70 0.84
N LEU A 365 -0.21 10.96 0.54
CA LEU A 365 -1.07 10.34 1.56
C LEU A 365 -0.30 9.38 2.47
N PHE A 366 0.63 8.62 1.89
CA PHE A 366 1.47 7.65 2.58
C PHE A 366 2.49 8.30 3.52
N THR A 367 2.72 9.61 3.45
CA THR A 367 3.56 10.32 4.43
C THR A 367 3.05 10.18 5.87
N SER A 368 1.76 9.90 6.06
CA SER A 368 1.19 9.51 7.36
C SER A 368 1.93 8.30 7.98
N GLN A 369 2.41 7.35 7.17
CA GLN A 369 3.16 6.18 7.62
C GLN A 369 4.56 6.53 8.14
N ALA A 370 5.15 7.63 7.65
CA ALA A 370 6.43 8.12 8.17
C ALA A 370 6.29 8.65 9.61
N ILE A 371 5.12 9.18 9.98
CA ILE A 371 4.80 9.57 11.36
C ILE A 371 4.38 8.35 12.18
N THR A 372 3.64 7.44 11.56
CA THR A 372 3.10 6.26 12.23
C THR A 372 4.18 5.42 12.90
N GLY A 373 5.28 5.12 12.19
CA GLY A 373 6.34 4.26 12.71
C GLY A 373 6.94 4.77 14.04
N PRO A 374 7.52 5.98 14.09
CA PRO A 374 8.08 6.55 15.32
C PRO A 374 7.05 6.70 16.45
N VAL A 375 5.85 7.16 16.15
CA VAL A 375 4.78 7.32 17.15
C VAL A 375 4.38 5.96 17.73
N GLY A 376 4.22 4.94 16.88
CA GLY A 376 3.83 3.60 17.32
C GLY A 376 4.88 2.94 18.21
N VAL A 377 6.17 3.11 17.89
CA VAL A 377 7.27 2.63 18.74
C VAL A 377 7.27 3.36 20.07
N LEU A 378 7.16 4.69 20.07
CA LEU A 378 7.14 5.49 21.30
C LEU A 378 5.96 5.11 22.20
N LEU A 379 4.75 5.00 21.64
CA LEU A 379 3.56 4.57 22.39
C LEU A 379 3.76 3.18 22.97
N SER A 380 4.29 2.25 22.18
CA SER A 380 4.50 0.87 22.60
C SER A 380 5.55 0.75 23.70
N SER A 381 6.70 1.42 23.56
CA SER A 381 7.81 1.29 24.51
C SER A 381 7.62 2.05 25.81
N THR A 382 6.78 3.10 25.81
CA THR A 382 6.56 3.93 27.02
C THR A 382 5.32 3.50 27.80
N LEU A 383 4.28 3.01 27.10
CA LEU A 383 3.01 2.67 27.73
C LEU A 383 2.87 1.19 28.07
N SER A 384 3.62 0.29 27.41
CA SER A 384 3.50 -1.18 27.64
C SER A 384 3.54 -1.54 29.12
N ASP A 385 4.46 -0.93 29.87
CA ASP A 385 4.72 -1.26 31.27
C ASP A 385 3.71 -0.61 32.21
N ILE A 386 3.07 0.48 31.76
CA ILE A 386 2.12 1.28 32.56
C ILE A 386 0.70 0.69 32.45
N ILE A 387 0.26 0.37 31.23
CA ILE A 387 -1.14 0.00 30.96
C ILE A 387 -1.32 -1.50 30.69
N GLY A 388 -0.22 -2.25 30.54
CA GLY A 388 -0.22 -3.69 30.27
C GLY A 388 -0.89 -4.06 28.94
N TRP A 389 -0.97 -5.36 28.65
CA TRP A 389 -1.56 -5.86 27.40
C TRP A 389 -3.01 -5.42 27.18
N PHE A 390 -3.84 -5.44 28.22
CA PHE A 390 -5.23 -5.01 28.13
C PHE A 390 -5.35 -3.53 27.73
N GLY A 391 -4.57 -2.65 28.37
CA GLY A 391 -4.56 -1.23 28.03
C GLY A 391 -4.03 -0.98 26.62
N MET A 392 -2.99 -1.70 26.21
CA MET A 392 -2.43 -1.60 24.86
C MET A 392 -3.46 -2.00 23.81
N PHE A 393 -4.14 -3.14 23.96
CA PHE A 393 -5.17 -3.57 23.00
C PHE A 393 -6.37 -2.62 22.97
N THR A 394 -6.77 -2.06 24.11
CA THR A 394 -7.84 -1.06 24.17
C THR A 394 -7.46 0.24 23.47
N MET A 395 -6.22 0.71 23.67
CA MET A 395 -5.69 1.90 22.99
C MET A 395 -5.67 1.70 21.48
N ILE A 396 -5.22 0.54 21.01
CA ILE A 396 -5.16 0.23 19.58
C ILE A 396 -6.57 0.06 18.98
N ALA A 397 -7.49 -0.57 19.70
CA ALA A 397 -8.89 -0.64 19.31
C ALA A 397 -9.52 0.75 19.16
N ALA A 398 -9.15 1.71 20.02
CA ALA A 398 -9.61 3.09 19.95
C ALA A 398 -9.07 3.81 18.70
N PHE A 399 -7.80 3.60 18.32
CA PHE A 399 -7.27 4.14 17.06
C PHE A 399 -8.03 3.60 15.83
N ALA A 400 -8.29 2.29 15.77
CA ALA A 400 -9.07 1.68 14.69
C ALA A 400 -10.51 2.23 14.65
N PHE A 401 -11.17 2.36 15.82
CA PHE A 401 -12.51 2.92 15.90
C PHE A 401 -12.56 4.40 15.48
N PHE A 402 -11.56 5.19 15.87
CA PHE A 402 -11.41 6.57 15.42
C PHE A 402 -11.24 6.65 13.89
N GLY A 403 -10.49 5.72 13.29
CA GLY A 403 -10.40 5.55 11.84
C GLY A 403 -11.77 5.27 11.18
N ALA A 404 -12.63 4.48 11.83
CA ALA A 404 -14.00 4.25 11.35
C ALA A 404 -14.83 5.55 11.35
N ILE A 405 -14.75 6.34 12.43
CA ILE A 405 -15.44 7.64 12.53
C ILE A 405 -14.97 8.58 11.42
N LEU A 406 -13.66 8.73 11.24
CA LEU A 406 -13.10 9.58 10.19
C LEU A 406 -13.57 9.13 8.79
N THR A 407 -13.61 7.81 8.55
CA THR A 407 -14.10 7.25 7.29
C THR A 407 -15.56 7.60 7.01
N VAL A 408 -16.43 7.57 8.03
CA VAL A 408 -17.84 7.98 7.87
C VAL A 408 -17.95 9.47 7.53
N THR A 409 -17.05 10.31 8.06
CA THR A 409 -17.01 11.74 7.75
C THR A 409 -16.38 12.05 6.39
N PHE A 410 -15.77 11.06 5.71
CA PHE A 410 -15.20 11.24 4.39
C PHE A 410 -16.30 11.63 3.40
N ASN A 411 -16.11 12.76 2.72
CA ASN A 411 -17.05 13.23 1.73
C ASN A 411 -16.28 13.80 0.54
N MET A 412 -16.55 13.25 -0.63
CA MET A 412 -16.06 13.77 -1.89
C MET A 412 -17.21 13.78 -2.89
N LYS A 413 -17.34 14.88 -3.62
CA LYS A 413 -18.38 15.05 -4.64
C LYS A 413 -17.81 14.75 -6.03
N ARG A 414 -18.64 14.15 -6.88
CA ARG A 414 -18.43 14.05 -8.33
C ARG A 414 -18.56 15.42 -8.99
N LEU A 415 -18.11 15.54 -10.24
CA LEU A 415 -18.29 16.75 -11.07
C LEU A 415 -19.76 17.23 -11.14
N ASN A 416 -20.72 16.30 -11.10
CA ASN A 416 -22.16 16.61 -11.11
C ASN A 416 -22.74 16.96 -9.71
N GLY A 417 -21.89 17.05 -8.67
CA GLY A 417 -22.28 17.39 -7.31
C GLY A 417 -22.79 16.24 -6.43
N SER A 418 -22.98 15.03 -6.98
CA SER A 418 -23.37 13.83 -6.21
C SER A 418 -22.20 13.28 -5.38
N ALA A 419 -22.49 12.58 -4.28
CA ALA A 419 -21.46 11.97 -3.44
C ALA A 419 -20.83 10.71 -4.10
N ILE A 420 -19.61 10.37 -3.70
CA ILE A 420 -18.82 9.22 -4.18
C ILE A 420 -18.86 8.07 -3.19
#